data_AF-A0A820N7U0-F1
#
_entry.id   AF-A0A820N7U0-F1
#
_cell.length_a   1.000
_cell.length_b   1.000
_cell.length_c   1.000
_cell.angle_alpha   90.00
_cell.angle_beta   90.00
_cell.angle_gamma   90.00
#
_symmetry.space_group_name_H-M   'P 1'
#
loop_
_entity.id
_entity.type
_entity.pdbx_description
1 polymer ?
#
loop_
_entity_poly.entity_id
_entity_poly.type
_entity_poly.pdbx_seq_one_letter_code
_entity_poly.pdbx_strand_id
1 'polypeptide(L)'
;MVSTIRVGIIGGSGFDRSDILSNRIEHEIVDTPYGRPSDNLVSGIINGVQCVLCFRHGRQHSFNPTNYRANLWALKQLGVNLVLATTAVGSLSQDFPRGTLVIFGIEFVLFFCVINFHQSFDYNLDNFIDMTKHRPNTFYDHEIGHLQGVMHMSMHPPYDRELRQLLIQSCAETPNVGYKDKSTVVVIEGPNFSTYAENKVFISWGCTTIGMTQTPETILAKELGLPYASLGIVTDDICWKEDGLFI
;
A
#
# COMPACT_ATOMS: atom_id res chain seq x y z
N MET A 1 -20.13 -18.64 12.96
CA MET A 1 -20.15 -17.24 13.44
C MET A 1 -19.43 -16.42 12.39
N VAL A 2 -20.09 -15.43 11.78
CA VAL A 2 -19.41 -14.47 10.90
C VAL A 2 -18.51 -13.64 11.80
N SER A 3 -17.19 -13.68 11.59
CA SER A 3 -16.26 -12.84 12.33
C SER A 3 -16.62 -11.37 12.10
N THR A 4 -16.77 -10.60 13.18
CA THR A 4 -16.99 -9.15 13.07
C THR A 4 -15.83 -8.50 12.33
N ILE A 5 -16.12 -7.68 11.31
CA ILE A 5 -15.10 -6.97 10.52
C ILE A 5 -14.33 -6.02 11.43
N ARG A 6 -13.00 -6.05 11.32
CA ARG A 6 -12.10 -5.10 11.99
C ARG A 6 -11.03 -4.65 11.01
N VAL A 7 -11.08 -3.38 10.64
CA VAL A 7 -10.28 -2.78 9.58
C VAL A 7 -8.98 -2.20 10.15
N GLY A 8 -7.84 -2.66 9.68
CA GLY A 8 -6.56 -1.99 9.89
C GLY A 8 -6.41 -0.85 8.89
N ILE A 9 -5.99 0.32 9.36
CA ILE A 9 -5.69 1.46 8.49
C ILE A 9 -4.24 1.84 8.70
N ILE A 10 -3.40 1.64 7.69
CA ILE A 10 -1.98 2.02 7.74
C ILE A 10 -1.79 3.38 7.07
N GLY A 11 -1.56 4.41 7.88
CA GLY A 11 -1.35 5.77 7.43
C GLY A 11 0.09 6.05 7.01
N GLY A 12 0.28 6.56 5.79
CA GLY A 12 1.56 7.14 5.34
C GLY A 12 1.75 8.60 5.76
N SER A 13 2.72 9.28 5.13
CA SER A 13 2.97 10.71 5.32
C SER A 13 1.68 11.53 5.16
N GLY A 14 1.40 12.41 6.12
CA GLY A 14 0.20 13.27 6.12
C GLY A 14 -1.07 12.62 6.67
N PHE A 15 -1.01 11.36 7.13
CA PHE A 15 -2.13 10.66 7.78
C PHE A 15 -1.94 10.59 9.32
N ASP A 16 -2.01 11.74 10.00
CA ASP A 16 -1.93 11.81 11.48
C ASP A 16 -3.32 11.98 12.14
N ARG A 17 -4.39 11.68 11.39
CA ARG A 17 -5.78 11.95 11.74
C ARG A 17 -6.38 10.88 12.65
N SER A 18 -5.84 10.73 13.85
CA SER A 18 -6.42 9.82 14.86
C SER A 18 -7.79 10.29 15.37
N ASP A 19 -8.16 11.55 15.11
CA ASP A 19 -9.43 12.19 15.43
C ASP A 19 -10.61 11.65 14.62
N ILE A 20 -10.37 10.92 13.52
CA ILE A 20 -11.43 10.24 12.75
C ILE A 20 -12.12 9.12 13.54
N LEU A 21 -11.48 8.63 14.61
CA LEU A 21 -12.00 7.55 15.43
C LEU A 21 -12.85 8.09 16.58
N SER A 22 -14.04 7.51 16.74
CA SER A 22 -14.78 7.56 17.99
C SER A 22 -14.34 6.42 18.94
N ASN A 23 -14.58 6.56 20.25
CA ASN A 23 -14.23 5.56 21.28
C ASN A 23 -12.76 5.08 21.21
N ARG A 24 -11.84 6.04 21.16
CA ARG A 24 -10.41 5.79 20.97
C ARG A 24 -9.81 5.04 22.15
N ILE A 25 -9.05 3.99 21.85
CA ILE A 25 -8.21 3.25 22.79
C ILE A 25 -6.82 3.18 22.17
N GLU A 26 -5.82 3.68 22.90
CA GLU A 26 -4.42 3.58 22.49
C GLU A 26 -3.82 2.28 23.01
N HIS A 27 -3.14 1.56 22.12
CA HIS A 27 -2.51 0.27 22.38
C HIS A 27 -1.00 0.45 22.32
N GLU A 28 -0.38 0.46 23.49
CA GLU A 28 1.08 0.39 23.59
C GLU A 28 1.51 -1.06 23.35
N ILE A 29 1.78 -1.39 22.08
CA ILE A 29 2.27 -2.70 21.69
C ILE A 29 3.79 -2.65 21.72
N VAL A 30 4.34 -3.18 22.81
CA VAL A 30 5.79 -3.23 23.02
C VAL A 30 6.44 -4.43 22.34
N ASP A 31 5.75 -5.56 22.27
CA ASP A 31 6.32 -6.83 21.80
C ASP A 31 5.50 -7.46 20.67
N THR A 32 6.09 -7.48 19.47
CA THR A 32 5.79 -8.49 18.46
C THR A 32 7.02 -9.39 18.30
N PRO A 33 6.89 -10.62 17.77
CA PRO A 33 8.06 -11.44 17.48
C PRO A 33 9.09 -10.70 16.62
N TYR A 34 8.64 -9.80 15.75
CA TYR A 34 9.46 -9.06 14.79
C TYR A 34 9.91 -7.67 15.29
N GLY A 35 9.84 -7.42 16.59
CA GLY A 35 10.20 -6.14 17.23
C GLY A 35 9.02 -5.20 17.44
N ARG A 36 9.31 -3.93 17.74
CA ARG A 36 8.27 -2.92 18.04
C ARG A 36 7.67 -2.34 16.76
N PRO A 37 6.34 -2.11 16.71
CA PRO A 37 5.70 -1.29 15.68
C PRO A 37 6.25 0.14 15.67
N SER A 38 5.99 0.89 14.60
CA SER A 38 6.48 2.27 14.45
C SER A 38 5.97 3.24 15.51
N ASP A 39 4.78 2.97 16.06
CA ASP A 39 4.14 3.77 17.10
C ASP A 39 3.06 2.91 17.78
N ASN A 40 2.42 3.46 18.81
CA ASN A 40 1.22 2.89 19.39
C ASN A 40 0.10 2.84 18.34
N LEU A 41 -0.62 1.73 18.32
CA LEU A 41 -1.80 1.58 17.48
C LEU A 41 -3.00 2.20 18.20
N VAL A 42 -3.96 2.71 17.45
CA VAL A 42 -5.17 3.32 18.05
C VAL A 42 -6.39 2.62 17.49
N SER A 43 -7.14 1.92 18.35
CA SER A 43 -8.42 1.36 17.95
C SER A 43 -9.55 2.35 18.20
N GLY A 44 -10.62 2.25 17.43
CA GLY A 44 -11.84 2.99 17.64
C GLY A 44 -12.90 2.58 16.63
N ILE A 45 -13.86 3.47 16.41
CA ILE A 45 -15.00 3.22 15.53
C ILE A 45 -15.12 4.35 14.50
N ILE A 46 -15.26 3.98 13.23
CA ILE A 46 -15.62 4.87 12.12
C ILE A 46 -16.95 4.38 11.56
N ASN A 47 -18.00 5.21 11.60
CA ASN A 47 -19.33 4.88 11.06
C ASN A 47 -19.86 3.50 11.49
N GLY A 48 -19.64 3.11 12.75
CA GLY A 48 -20.08 1.81 13.30
C GLY A 48 -19.13 0.63 13.03
N VAL A 49 -18.07 0.81 12.25
CA VAL A 49 -17.06 -0.22 11.94
C VAL A 49 -15.86 -0.09 12.88
N GLN A 50 -15.40 -1.22 13.41
CA GLN A 50 -14.20 -1.29 14.24
C GLN A 50 -12.96 -1.06 13.38
N CYS A 51 -12.15 -0.06 13.74
CA CYS A 51 -10.93 0.28 13.03
C CYS A 51 -9.73 0.31 13.98
N VAL A 52 -8.54 0.01 13.44
CA VAL A 52 -7.26 0.13 14.13
C VAL A 52 -6.31 0.92 13.25
N LEU A 53 -5.90 2.10 13.70
CA LEU A 53 -4.92 2.93 13.02
C LEU A 53 -3.50 2.49 13.37
N CYS A 54 -2.65 2.40 12.35
CA CYS A 54 -1.21 2.17 12.45
C CYS A 54 -0.49 3.27 11.66
N PHE A 55 0.47 3.96 12.28
CA PHE A 55 1.21 5.07 11.66
C PHE A 55 2.51 4.57 11.08
N ARG A 56 2.64 4.50 9.75
CA ARG A 56 3.78 3.85 9.10
C ARG A 56 5.13 4.44 9.55
N HIS A 57 5.23 5.75 9.67
CA HIS A 57 6.45 6.46 10.07
C HIS A 57 6.42 6.95 11.52
N GLY A 58 5.43 6.49 12.30
CA GLY A 58 5.04 7.07 13.58
C GLY A 58 4.42 8.47 13.47
N ARG A 59 3.74 8.92 14.51
CA ARG A 59 3.02 10.22 14.54
C ARG A 59 3.94 11.44 14.44
N GLN A 60 5.22 11.27 14.72
CA GLN A 60 6.25 12.32 14.58
C GLN A 60 7.08 12.18 13.30
N HIS A 61 6.69 11.27 12.39
CA HIS A 61 7.38 11.01 11.13
C HIS A 61 8.89 10.74 11.31
N SER A 62 9.26 10.03 12.37
CA SER A 62 10.65 9.91 12.83
C SER A 62 11.38 8.66 12.29
N PHE A 63 10.70 7.81 11.52
CA PHE A 63 11.26 6.53 11.04
C PHE A 63 11.33 6.45 9.52
N ASN A 64 12.54 6.18 9.00
CA ASN A 64 12.82 5.79 7.61
C ASN A 64 13.91 4.70 7.60
N PRO A 65 13.68 3.46 7.11
CA PRO A 65 12.40 2.78 6.83
C PRO A 65 11.73 2.21 8.10
N THR A 66 10.46 1.84 7.99
CA THR A 66 9.63 1.32 9.10
C THR A 66 9.79 -0.18 9.34
N ASN A 67 9.42 -0.66 10.53
CA ASN A 67 9.30 -2.10 10.81
C ASN A 67 7.95 -2.66 10.32
N TYR A 68 7.86 -2.96 9.02
CA TYR A 68 6.63 -3.46 8.38
C TYR A 68 6.10 -4.76 9.01
N ARG A 69 6.99 -5.68 9.40
CA ARG A 69 6.61 -6.95 10.04
C ARG A 69 5.92 -6.72 11.36
N ALA A 70 6.49 -5.88 12.22
CA ALA A 70 5.88 -5.55 13.50
C ALA A 70 4.55 -4.82 13.35
N ASN A 71 4.43 -3.88 12.41
CA ASN A 71 3.18 -3.15 12.16
C ASN A 71 2.03 -4.09 11.79
N LEU A 72 2.25 -4.97 10.82
CA LEU A 72 1.24 -5.91 10.35
C LEU A 72 0.94 -7.00 11.38
N TRP A 73 1.95 -7.46 12.12
CA TRP A 73 1.75 -8.42 13.20
C TRP A 73 0.93 -7.83 14.34
N ALA A 74 1.19 -6.58 14.73
CA ALA A 74 0.44 -5.85 15.75
C ALA A 74 -1.03 -5.68 15.36
N LEU A 75 -1.31 -5.33 14.09
CA LEU A 75 -2.69 -5.31 13.57
C LEU A 75 -3.36 -6.67 13.71
N LYS A 76 -2.67 -7.75 13.33
CA LYS A 76 -3.17 -9.12 13.46
C LYS A 76 -3.44 -9.51 14.93
N GLN A 77 -2.57 -9.15 15.86
CA GLN A 77 -2.77 -9.38 17.30
C GLN A 77 -4.01 -8.65 17.84
N LEU A 78 -4.30 -7.44 17.32
CA LEU A 78 -5.51 -6.70 17.63
C LEU A 78 -6.76 -7.23 16.89
N GLY A 79 -6.67 -8.37 16.22
CA GLY A 79 -7.80 -9.02 15.55
C GLY A 79 -8.26 -8.32 14.27
N VAL A 80 -7.40 -7.50 13.65
CA VAL A 80 -7.64 -6.96 12.31
C VAL A 80 -7.73 -8.11 11.31
N ASN A 81 -8.72 -8.04 10.42
CA ASN A 81 -8.97 -9.06 9.40
C ASN A 81 -8.95 -8.53 7.97
N LEU A 82 -8.75 -7.22 7.76
CA LEU A 82 -8.44 -6.62 6.47
C LEU A 82 -7.69 -5.31 6.67
N VAL A 83 -6.89 -4.88 5.69
CA VAL A 83 -6.04 -3.69 5.79
C VAL A 83 -6.26 -2.76 4.61
N LEU A 84 -6.45 -1.47 4.91
CA LEU A 84 -6.41 -0.38 3.95
C LEU A 84 -5.18 0.48 4.26
N ALA A 85 -4.35 0.74 3.26
CA ALA A 85 -3.16 1.56 3.41
C ALA A 85 -3.29 2.87 2.61
N THR A 86 -2.65 3.93 3.09
CA THR A 86 -2.41 5.14 2.30
C THR A 86 -0.92 5.31 2.04
N THR A 87 -0.57 5.90 0.90
CA THR A 87 0.83 6.20 0.56
C THR A 87 0.92 7.44 -0.30
N ALA A 88 1.89 8.31 -0.02
CA ALA A 88 2.31 9.32 -0.97
C ALA A 88 3.10 8.67 -2.11
N VAL A 89 2.91 9.15 -3.34
CA VAL A 89 3.66 8.71 -4.52
C VAL A 89 3.99 9.89 -5.42
N GLY A 90 5.13 9.80 -6.09
CA GLY A 90 5.46 10.68 -7.21
C GLY A 90 4.83 10.18 -8.50
N SER A 91 4.52 11.11 -9.40
CA SER A 91 3.98 10.80 -10.72
C SER A 91 5.08 10.63 -11.76
N LEU A 92 5.01 9.52 -12.51
CA LEU A 92 5.86 9.23 -13.68
C LEU A 92 5.13 9.48 -15.02
N SER A 93 3.88 9.96 -14.99
CA SER A 93 3.05 10.19 -16.17
C SER A 93 2.20 11.45 -16.04
N GLN A 94 2.06 12.19 -17.15
CA GLN A 94 1.22 13.40 -17.20
C GLN A 94 -0.25 13.13 -16.85
N ASP A 95 -0.71 11.90 -17.03
CA ASP A 95 -2.09 11.49 -16.72
C ASP A 95 -2.38 11.43 -15.22
N PHE A 96 -1.36 11.51 -14.38
CA PHE A 96 -1.43 11.46 -12.92
C PHE A 96 -0.93 12.78 -12.34
N PRO A 97 -1.65 13.91 -12.50
CA PRO A 97 -1.23 15.17 -11.91
C PRO A 97 -1.29 15.15 -10.38
N ARG A 98 -0.59 16.09 -9.74
CA ARG A 98 -0.62 16.27 -8.28
C ARG A 98 -2.05 16.37 -7.74
N GLY A 99 -2.30 15.71 -6.62
CA GLY A 99 -3.62 15.62 -5.98
C GLY A 99 -4.49 14.48 -6.50
N THR A 100 -4.08 13.78 -7.56
CA THR A 100 -4.78 12.59 -8.05
C THR A 100 -4.68 11.47 -7.01
N LEU A 101 -5.82 10.85 -6.70
CA LEU A 101 -5.85 9.59 -5.96
C LEU A 101 -5.61 8.41 -6.90
N VAL A 102 -4.87 7.41 -6.44
CA VAL A 102 -4.49 6.25 -7.24
C VAL A 102 -4.90 4.98 -6.51
N ILE A 103 -5.69 4.14 -7.16
CA ILE A 103 -5.94 2.78 -6.70
C ILE A 103 -5.01 1.86 -7.49
N PHE A 104 -4.03 1.27 -6.82
CA PHE A 104 -3.02 0.41 -7.47
C PHE A 104 -3.65 -0.90 -7.95
N GLY A 105 -3.13 -1.46 -9.05
CA GLY A 105 -3.67 -2.66 -9.73
C GLY A 105 -4.63 -2.32 -10.88
N ILE A 106 -5.15 -3.31 -11.60
CA ILE A 106 -6.15 -3.13 -12.68
C ILE A 106 -7.41 -3.93 -12.38
N GLU A 107 -8.51 -3.53 -13.00
CA GLU A 107 -9.64 -4.42 -13.21
C GLU A 107 -9.51 -5.11 -14.58
N PHE A 108 -9.53 -6.44 -14.57
CA PHE A 108 -9.74 -7.25 -15.76
C PHE A 108 -11.10 -6.89 -16.36
N VAL A 109 -11.12 -6.16 -17.47
CA VAL A 109 -12.33 -6.10 -18.28
C VAL A 109 -12.39 -7.44 -18.99
N LEU A 110 -13.32 -8.30 -18.55
CA LEU A 110 -13.76 -9.47 -19.30
C LEU A 110 -14.33 -8.97 -20.64
N PHE A 111 -13.47 -8.70 -21.62
CA PHE A 111 -13.92 -8.55 -22.98
C PHE A 111 -14.18 -9.97 -23.49
N PHE A 112 -15.46 -10.32 -23.50
CA PHE A 112 -16.07 -11.50 -24.08
C PHE A 112 -15.14 -12.19 -25.09
N CYS A 113 -14.66 -13.37 -24.70
CA CYS A 113 -14.19 -14.39 -25.63
C CYS A 113 -15.41 -14.90 -26.39
N VAL A 114 -15.91 -14.08 -27.31
CA VAL A 114 -16.93 -14.44 -28.30
C VAL A 114 -16.36 -14.05 -29.65
N ILE A 115 -15.72 -15.06 -30.23
CA ILE A 115 -15.47 -15.33 -31.65
C ILE A 115 -14.41 -14.48 -32.36
N ASN A 116 -13.37 -15.20 -32.80
CA ASN A 116 -12.39 -14.89 -33.85
C ASN A 116 -11.15 -14.06 -33.47
N PHE A 117 -10.02 -14.78 -33.39
CA PHE A 117 -8.74 -14.46 -34.04
C PHE A 117 -8.38 -12.96 -34.18
N HIS A 118 -7.93 -12.35 -33.08
CA HIS A 118 -6.89 -11.31 -32.96
C HIS A 118 -6.99 -10.63 -31.58
N GLN A 119 -7.04 -11.41 -30.49
CA GLN A 119 -6.95 -10.80 -29.16
C GLN A 119 -5.49 -10.57 -28.82
N SER A 120 -5.03 -9.33 -29.00
CA SER A 120 -3.98 -8.77 -28.18
C SER A 120 -4.39 -8.98 -26.73
N PHE A 121 -3.84 -10.00 -26.09
CA PHE A 121 -3.92 -10.11 -24.64
C PHE A 121 -3.06 -8.97 -24.10
N ASP A 122 -3.73 -7.86 -23.78
CA ASP A 122 -3.10 -6.75 -23.07
C ASP A 122 -2.88 -7.22 -21.62
N TYR A 123 -1.85 -8.06 -21.43
CA TYR A 123 -1.29 -8.39 -20.13
C TYR A 123 -0.58 -7.15 -19.60
N ASN A 124 -1.33 -6.10 -19.25
CA ASN A 124 -0.76 -5.08 -18.39
C ASN A 124 -0.60 -5.72 -17.00
N LEU A 125 0.64 -5.72 -16.51
CA LEU A 125 1.04 -6.36 -15.27
C LEU A 125 0.71 -5.43 -14.10
N ASP A 126 -0.34 -5.78 -13.37
CA ASP A 126 -1.05 -4.96 -12.38
C ASP A 126 -0.39 -4.91 -11.02
N ASN A 127 0.85 -4.46 -10.98
CA ASN A 127 1.71 -4.80 -9.86
C ASN A 127 2.49 -3.59 -9.34
N PHE A 128 3.17 -3.83 -8.24
CA PHE A 128 4.34 -3.05 -7.91
C PHE A 128 5.56 -3.65 -8.62
N ILE A 129 6.54 -2.83 -8.96
CA ILE A 129 7.91 -3.29 -9.25
C ILE A 129 8.73 -3.03 -8.00
N ASP A 130 9.27 -4.09 -7.40
CA ASP A 130 10.05 -3.99 -6.18
C ASP A 130 11.53 -3.73 -6.50
N MET A 131 12.00 -2.53 -6.18
CA MET A 131 13.41 -2.14 -6.26
C MET A 131 14.04 -2.01 -4.87
N THR A 132 13.35 -2.47 -3.82
CA THR A 132 13.87 -2.52 -2.46
C THR A 132 14.86 -3.67 -2.31
N LYS A 133 15.81 -3.53 -1.39
CA LYS A 133 16.98 -4.43 -1.23
C LYS A 133 17.28 -4.80 0.21
N HIS A 134 16.95 -3.93 1.17
CA HIS A 134 17.45 -4.07 2.54
C HIS A 134 16.36 -4.46 3.56
N ARG A 135 15.11 -4.54 3.10
CA ARG A 135 13.94 -4.69 3.97
C ARG A 135 13.61 -6.16 4.18
N PRO A 136 13.49 -6.65 5.43
CA PRO A 136 12.93 -7.98 5.68
C PRO A 136 11.53 -8.08 5.08
N ASN A 137 11.34 -8.98 4.11
CA ASN A 137 10.13 -9.06 3.30
C ASN A 137 9.29 -10.32 3.55
N THR A 138 9.67 -11.14 4.53
CA THR A 138 8.94 -12.33 4.94
C THR A 138 8.92 -12.47 6.46
N PHE A 139 7.89 -13.14 6.99
CA PHE A 139 7.83 -13.59 8.38
C PHE A 139 8.60 -14.89 8.63
N TYR A 140 9.04 -15.58 7.58
CA TYR A 140 9.72 -16.88 7.62
C TYR A 140 11.22 -16.71 7.39
N ASP A 141 11.94 -16.20 8.38
CA ASP A 141 13.38 -15.90 8.30
C ASP A 141 14.28 -16.83 9.12
N HIS A 142 13.70 -17.86 9.74
CA HIS A 142 14.38 -18.84 10.59
C HIS A 142 14.98 -18.28 11.89
N GLU A 143 14.68 -17.02 12.27
CA GLU A 143 15.10 -16.50 13.57
C GLU A 143 14.28 -17.13 14.71
N ILE A 144 14.87 -17.13 15.91
CA ILE A 144 14.23 -17.71 17.10
C ILE A 144 13.01 -16.87 17.47
N GLY A 145 11.84 -17.50 17.56
CA GLY A 145 10.58 -16.83 17.86
C GLY A 145 9.80 -16.35 16.64
N HIS A 146 10.40 -16.37 15.45
CA HIS A 146 9.72 -16.09 14.18
C HIS A 146 9.08 -17.35 13.59
N LEU A 147 8.24 -17.16 12.57
CA LEU A 147 7.60 -18.27 11.87
C LEU A 147 8.65 -19.18 11.21
N GLN A 148 8.42 -20.48 11.31
CA GLN A 148 9.33 -21.51 10.80
C GLN A 148 8.83 -22.05 9.46
N GLY A 149 9.77 -22.47 8.61
CA GLY A 149 9.51 -23.03 7.29
C GLY A 149 9.96 -22.09 6.17
N VAL A 150 9.56 -22.42 4.93
CA VAL A 150 9.85 -21.61 3.74
C VAL A 150 8.53 -21.26 3.09
N MET A 151 8.29 -19.96 2.89
CA MET A 151 7.07 -19.45 2.29
C MET A 151 7.36 -18.90 0.90
N HIS A 152 6.79 -19.53 -0.12
CA HIS A 152 6.83 -19.05 -1.51
C HIS A 152 5.40 -18.76 -1.96
N MET A 153 5.00 -17.50 -1.90
CA MET A 153 3.65 -17.09 -2.26
C MET A 153 3.58 -16.54 -3.67
N SER A 154 2.51 -16.87 -4.38
CA SER A 154 2.15 -16.10 -5.57
C SER A 154 1.76 -14.69 -5.15
N MET A 155 2.47 -13.69 -5.69
CA MET A 155 2.10 -12.29 -5.46
C MET A 155 0.98 -11.82 -6.38
N HIS A 156 0.55 -12.60 -7.38
CA HIS A 156 -0.58 -12.22 -8.23
C HIS A 156 -1.92 -12.78 -7.69
N PRO A 157 -2.99 -11.95 -7.64
CA PRO A 157 -2.96 -10.49 -7.64
C PRO A 157 -2.37 -9.96 -6.31
N PRO A 158 -1.67 -8.81 -6.30
CA PRO A 158 -1.00 -8.31 -5.09
C PRO A 158 -1.96 -7.60 -4.13
N TYR A 159 -3.04 -7.04 -4.66
CA TYR A 159 -4.07 -6.33 -3.91
C TYR A 159 -5.38 -7.13 -3.95
N ASP A 160 -6.16 -7.02 -2.88
CA ASP A 160 -7.47 -7.64 -2.78
C ASP A 160 -8.48 -6.98 -3.72
N ARG A 161 -9.16 -7.79 -4.55
CA ARG A 161 -10.05 -7.28 -5.60
C ARG A 161 -11.27 -6.57 -5.02
N GLU A 162 -11.85 -7.09 -3.95
CA GLU A 162 -13.07 -6.53 -3.36
C GLU A 162 -12.76 -5.21 -2.66
N LEU A 163 -11.66 -5.15 -1.90
CA LEU A 163 -11.22 -3.89 -1.27
C LEU A 163 -10.88 -2.81 -2.31
N ARG A 164 -10.23 -3.18 -3.42
CA ARG A 164 -9.99 -2.25 -4.53
C ARG A 164 -11.28 -1.68 -5.08
N GLN A 165 -12.29 -2.52 -5.32
CA GLN A 165 -13.57 -2.07 -5.86
C GLN A 165 -14.27 -1.11 -4.90
N LEU A 166 -14.19 -1.39 -3.59
CA LEU A 166 -14.71 -0.49 -2.55
C LEU A 166 -13.99 0.85 -2.54
N LEU A 167 -12.67 0.88 -2.74
CA LEU A 167 -11.91 2.13 -2.86
C LEU A 167 -12.31 2.92 -4.12
N ILE A 168 -12.44 2.24 -5.26
CA ILE A 168 -12.87 2.87 -6.52
C ILE A 168 -14.26 3.49 -6.37
N GLN A 169 -15.20 2.73 -5.81
CA GLN A 169 -16.56 3.20 -5.55
C GLN A 169 -16.54 4.40 -4.60
N SER A 170 -15.77 4.33 -3.51
CA SER A 170 -15.64 5.43 -2.55
C SER A 170 -15.08 6.71 -3.20
N CYS A 171 -14.10 6.59 -4.09
CA CYS A 171 -13.59 7.73 -4.86
C CYS A 171 -14.64 8.28 -5.83
N ALA A 172 -15.41 7.42 -6.51
CA ALA A 172 -16.47 7.83 -7.43
C ALA A 172 -17.62 8.58 -6.73
N GLU A 173 -17.92 8.21 -5.48
CA GLU A 173 -18.96 8.84 -4.65
C GLU A 173 -18.48 10.12 -3.96
N THR A 174 -17.17 10.39 -3.91
CA THR A 174 -16.60 11.57 -3.26
C THR A 174 -16.53 12.75 -4.24
N PRO A 175 -17.29 13.84 -4.01
CA PRO A 175 -17.28 14.99 -4.92
C PRO A 175 -15.92 15.66 -4.99
N ASN A 176 -15.56 16.17 -6.18
CA ASN A 176 -14.34 16.96 -6.43
C ASN A 176 -13.01 16.22 -6.18
N VAL A 177 -13.02 14.88 -6.23
CA VAL A 177 -11.80 14.07 -6.14
C VAL A 177 -11.48 13.45 -7.49
N GLY A 178 -10.34 13.82 -8.07
CA GLY A 178 -9.80 13.16 -9.25
C GLY A 178 -9.11 11.86 -8.85
N TYR A 179 -9.43 10.74 -9.50
CA TYR A 179 -8.80 9.46 -9.23
C TYR A 179 -8.46 8.68 -10.51
N LYS A 180 -7.50 7.76 -10.37
CA LYS A 180 -7.16 6.73 -11.35
C LYS A 180 -7.35 5.38 -10.69
N ASP A 181 -8.13 4.52 -11.32
CA ASP A 181 -8.44 3.16 -10.88
C ASP A 181 -7.32 2.16 -11.24
N LYS A 182 -6.24 2.65 -11.87
CA LYS A 182 -5.14 1.86 -12.43
C LYS A 182 -3.80 2.54 -12.27
N SER A 183 -2.82 1.81 -11.73
CA SER A 183 -1.41 2.24 -11.71
C SER A 183 -0.47 1.08 -11.38
N THR A 184 0.67 1.06 -12.07
CA THR A 184 1.85 0.27 -11.72
C THR A 184 2.83 1.17 -10.98
N VAL A 185 3.17 0.79 -9.75
CA VAL A 185 4.07 1.57 -8.89
C VAL A 185 5.44 0.93 -8.82
N VAL A 186 6.50 1.67 -9.10
CA VAL A 186 7.85 1.23 -8.72
C VAL A 186 8.12 1.63 -7.28
N VAL A 187 8.56 0.69 -6.46
CA VAL A 187 8.89 0.93 -5.05
C VAL A 187 10.40 0.93 -4.90
N ILE A 188 10.97 2.12 -4.68
CA ILE A 188 12.41 2.29 -4.48
C ILE A 188 12.77 2.22 -2.99
N GLU A 189 14.06 1.96 -2.71
CA GLU A 189 14.55 1.87 -1.33
C GLU A 189 14.47 3.20 -0.56
N GLY A 190 14.74 4.34 -1.23
CA GLY A 190 14.94 5.62 -0.55
C GLY A 190 16.24 5.66 0.27
N PRO A 191 16.43 6.66 1.14
CA PRO A 191 15.54 7.80 1.40
C PRO A 191 15.60 8.87 0.31
N ASN A 192 16.61 8.81 -0.56
CA ASN A 192 16.75 9.76 -1.66
C ASN A 192 15.67 9.52 -2.71
N PHE A 193 15.20 10.61 -3.31
CA PHE A 193 14.42 10.53 -4.53
C PHE A 193 15.27 9.98 -5.68
N SER A 194 14.59 9.42 -6.68
CA SER A 194 15.22 8.93 -7.90
C SER A 194 15.82 10.06 -8.74
N THR A 195 16.89 9.74 -9.43
CA THR A 195 17.45 10.57 -10.50
C THR A 195 16.52 10.57 -11.72
N TYR A 196 16.67 11.59 -12.57
CA TYR A 196 15.94 11.64 -13.85
C TYR A 196 16.21 10.44 -14.76
N ALA A 197 17.45 9.91 -14.73
CA ALA A 197 17.82 8.73 -15.50
C ALA A 197 17.08 7.48 -15.02
N GLU A 198 16.99 7.27 -13.70
CA GLU A 198 16.20 6.18 -13.10
C GLU A 198 14.72 6.32 -13.47
N ASN A 199 14.17 7.53 -13.42
CA ASN A 199 12.79 7.78 -13.82
C ASN A 199 12.52 7.39 -15.27
N LYS A 200 13.41 7.72 -16.21
CA LYS A 200 13.29 7.28 -17.62
C LYS A 200 13.26 5.76 -17.74
N VAL A 201 14.07 5.05 -16.95
CA VAL A 201 14.07 3.58 -16.92
C VAL A 201 12.72 3.06 -16.40
N PHE A 202 12.23 3.58 -15.28
CA PHE A 202 10.95 3.14 -14.70
C PHE A 202 9.76 3.43 -15.62
N ILE A 203 9.75 4.58 -16.30
CA ILE A 203 8.77 4.92 -17.34
C ILE A 203 8.85 3.90 -18.48
N SER A 204 10.05 3.53 -18.93
CA SER A 204 10.24 2.53 -20.00
C SER A 204 9.74 1.12 -19.60
N TRP A 205 9.63 0.84 -18.31
CA TRP A 205 9.03 -0.39 -17.77
C TRP A 205 7.51 -0.32 -17.62
N GLY A 206 6.89 0.82 -17.95
CA GLY A 206 5.44 1.04 -17.84
C GLY A 206 4.97 1.47 -16.45
N CYS A 207 5.87 1.90 -15.55
CA CYS A 207 5.47 2.44 -14.26
C CYS A 207 4.82 3.81 -14.44
N THR A 208 3.69 4.04 -13.76
CA THR A 208 2.99 5.34 -13.79
C THR A 208 3.18 6.14 -12.51
N THR A 209 3.56 5.47 -11.42
CA THR A 209 3.86 6.11 -10.13
C THR A 209 5.13 5.53 -9.51
N ILE A 210 5.74 6.29 -8.62
CA ILE A 210 6.91 5.89 -7.83
C ILE A 210 6.63 6.11 -6.34
N GLY A 211 7.00 5.14 -5.52
CA GLY A 211 6.80 5.20 -4.07
C GLY A 211 7.95 4.53 -3.32
N MET A 212 7.82 4.47 -2.01
CA MET A 212 8.82 3.88 -1.12
C MET A 212 8.23 2.91 -0.10
N THR A 213 6.91 2.68 -0.06
CA THR A 213 6.30 2.02 1.12
C THR A 213 5.42 0.80 0.84
N GLN A 214 4.99 0.58 -0.40
CA GLN A 214 4.10 -0.52 -0.75
C GLN A 214 4.75 -1.89 -0.58
N THR A 215 6.07 -2.00 -0.76
CA THR A 215 6.86 -3.20 -0.45
C THR A 215 7.78 -2.95 0.75
N PRO A 216 7.90 -3.91 1.69
CA PRO A 216 7.29 -5.24 1.68
C PRO A 216 5.87 -5.31 2.29
N GLU A 217 5.22 -4.19 2.61
CA GLU A 217 3.91 -4.17 3.29
C GLU A 217 2.85 -5.07 2.62
N THR A 218 2.73 -4.98 1.29
CA THR A 218 1.77 -5.77 0.51
C THR A 218 2.09 -7.27 0.57
N ILE A 219 3.39 -7.64 0.52
CA ILE A 219 3.85 -9.03 0.59
C ILE A 219 3.51 -9.64 1.94
N LEU A 220 3.87 -8.92 3.01
CA LEU A 220 3.65 -9.35 4.40
C LEU A 220 2.15 -9.43 4.73
N ALA A 221 1.33 -8.49 4.28
CA ALA A 221 -0.12 -8.56 4.49
C ALA A 221 -0.70 -9.85 3.88
N LYS A 222 -0.24 -10.19 2.68
CA LYS A 222 -0.62 -11.43 2.01
C LYS A 222 -0.16 -12.65 2.81
N GLU A 223 1.08 -12.69 3.30
CA GLU A 223 1.58 -13.82 4.11
C GLU A 223 0.77 -14.06 5.38
N LEU A 224 0.20 -12.99 5.96
CA LEU A 224 -0.68 -13.10 7.13
C LEU A 224 -2.11 -13.53 6.81
N GLY A 225 -2.47 -13.63 5.52
CA GLY A 225 -3.83 -13.89 5.06
C GLY A 225 -4.75 -12.68 5.22
N LEU A 226 -4.21 -11.46 5.25
CA LEU A 226 -4.99 -10.24 5.38
C LEU A 226 -5.30 -9.68 3.98
N PRO A 227 -6.58 -9.59 3.56
CA PRO A 227 -6.98 -8.78 2.42
C PRO A 227 -6.41 -7.37 2.54
N TYR A 228 -5.74 -6.90 1.50
CA TYR A 228 -4.99 -5.65 1.53
C TYR A 228 -5.23 -4.83 0.26
N ALA A 229 -5.53 -3.54 0.43
CA ALA A 229 -5.54 -2.58 -0.66
C ALA A 229 -4.88 -1.26 -0.23
N SER A 230 -4.31 -0.54 -1.19
CA SER A 230 -3.62 0.72 -0.94
C SER A 230 -4.17 1.83 -1.83
N LEU A 231 -4.31 3.01 -1.23
CA LEU A 231 -4.68 4.26 -1.89
C LEU A 231 -3.44 5.17 -1.97
N GLY A 232 -2.97 5.42 -3.18
CA GLY A 232 -1.91 6.37 -3.48
C GLY A 232 -2.43 7.80 -3.56
N ILE A 233 -1.64 8.76 -3.11
CA ILE A 233 -1.88 10.18 -3.29
C ILE A 233 -0.69 10.74 -4.06
N VAL A 234 -0.93 11.27 -5.27
CA VAL A 234 0.13 11.90 -6.05
C VAL A 234 0.53 13.22 -5.40
N THR A 235 1.74 13.29 -4.84
CA THR A 235 2.23 14.47 -4.12
C THR A 235 3.07 15.40 -4.97
N ASP A 236 3.68 14.87 -6.02
CA ASP A 236 4.64 15.57 -6.88
C ASP A 236 4.60 15.01 -8.31
N ASP A 237 4.94 15.86 -9.28
CA ASP A 237 4.97 15.58 -10.71
C ASP A 237 6.37 15.76 -11.30
N ILE A 238 7.39 15.67 -10.45
CA ILE A 238 8.79 16.00 -10.76
C ILE A 238 9.38 14.99 -11.76
N CYS A 239 8.91 13.74 -11.77
CA CYS A 239 9.66 12.64 -12.35
C CYS A 239 9.60 12.52 -13.90
N TRP A 240 8.77 13.31 -14.59
CA TRP A 240 8.67 13.33 -16.06
C TRP A 240 9.01 14.68 -16.71
N LYS A 241 9.20 15.75 -15.92
CA LYS A 241 9.54 17.09 -16.43
C LYS A 241 11.05 17.26 -16.50
N GLU A 242 11.58 17.66 -17.66
CA GLU A 242 13.03 17.92 -17.85
C GLU A 242 13.54 19.10 -17.01
N ASP A 243 12.66 20.04 -16.66
CA ASP A 243 13.00 21.29 -15.94
C ASP A 243 12.59 21.27 -14.45
N GLY A 244 12.17 20.12 -13.92
CA GLY A 244 11.66 20.01 -12.55
C GLY A 244 12.76 20.18 -11.50
N LEU A 245 12.75 21.31 -10.80
CA LEU A 245 13.55 21.53 -9.58
C LEU A 245 13.32 20.35 -8.61
N PHE A 246 14.37 19.56 -8.41
CA PHE A 246 14.46 18.53 -7.38
C PHE A 246 14.48 19.22 -6.00
N ILE A 247 13.32 19.44 -5.39
CA ILE A 247 13.21 19.89 -4.00
C ILE A 247 12.08 19.16 -3.30
#